data_AF-A0A0F9BJC8-F1
#
_entry.id   AF-A0A0F9BJC8-F1
#
_cell.length_a   1.000
_cell.length_b   1.000
_cell.length_c   1.000
_cell.angle_alpha   90.00
_cell.angle_beta   90.00
_cell.angle_gamma   90.00
#
_symmetry.space_group_name_H-M   'P 1'
#
loop_
_entity.id
_entity.type
_entity.pdbx_description
1 polymer ?
#
loop_
_entity_poly.entity_id
_entity_poly.type
_entity_poly.pdbx_seq_one_letter_code
_entity_poly.pdbx_strand_id
1 'polypeptide(L)'
;MLRDGGLVCYPTDTVYGIGAAASDDAAVRRLYAVKGRPLDKPLPLLLADVSDAARVAEVTPLAKTLAGRFWPGALTIVMRKAGSYRSLALAGGDSVALRVPDHGFVRSM
;
A
#
# COMPACT_ATOMS: atom_id res chain seq x y z
N MET A 1 15.22 -6.42 -7.71
CA MET A 1 13.91 -6.33 -8.37
C MET A 1 13.11 -5.11 -7.95
N LEU A 2 12.51 -5.03 -6.75
CA LEU A 2 11.71 -3.84 -6.36
C LEU A 2 12.52 -2.54 -6.38
N ARG A 3 13.76 -2.57 -5.87
CA ARG A 3 14.69 -1.43 -5.90
C ARG A 3 15.14 -1.03 -7.29
N ASP A 4 15.03 -1.94 -8.26
CA ASP A 4 15.35 -1.72 -9.67
C ASP A 4 14.09 -1.37 -10.49
N GLY A 5 12.99 -1.02 -9.81
CA GLY A 5 11.69 -0.69 -10.40
C GLY A 5 10.90 -1.89 -10.95
N GLY A 6 11.34 -3.12 -10.71
CA GLY A 6 10.64 -4.33 -11.16
C GLY A 6 9.28 -4.54 -10.48
N LEU A 7 8.41 -5.32 -11.15
CA LEU A 7 7.18 -5.82 -10.54
C LEU A 7 7.43 -7.15 -9.83
N VAL A 8 6.76 -7.37 -8.71
CA VAL A 8 6.86 -8.62 -7.95
C VAL A 8 5.46 -9.20 -7.75
N CYS A 9 5.30 -10.49 -8.05
CA CYS A 9 4.16 -11.27 -7.61
C CYS A 9 4.49 -11.90 -6.26
N TYR A 10 3.63 -11.75 -5.26
CA TYR A 10 3.89 -12.17 -3.89
C TYR A 10 2.64 -12.75 -3.23
N PRO A 11 2.79 -13.76 -2.34
CA PRO A 11 1.69 -14.25 -1.54
C PRO A 11 1.28 -13.22 -0.47
N THR A 12 0.00 -13.21 -0.07
CA THR A 12 -0.45 -12.56 1.17
C THR A 12 -1.27 -13.55 1.98
N ASP A 13 -1.70 -13.17 3.18
CA ASP A 13 -2.68 -13.89 4.00
C ASP A 13 -4.09 -13.97 3.38
N THR A 14 -4.32 -13.34 2.21
CA THR A 14 -5.61 -13.33 1.50
C THR A 14 -5.53 -13.93 0.10
N VAL A 15 -4.79 -13.28 -0.80
CA VAL A 15 -4.62 -13.65 -2.20
C VAL A 15 -3.21 -13.29 -2.66
N TYR A 16 -2.80 -13.78 -3.83
CA TYR A 16 -1.57 -13.28 -4.45
C TYR A 16 -1.75 -11.82 -4.89
N GLY A 17 -0.75 -11.01 -4.58
CA GLY A 17 -0.62 -9.64 -5.03
C GLY A 17 0.40 -9.54 -6.17
N ILE A 18 0.21 -8.53 -7.02
CA ILE A 18 1.29 -8.01 -7.87
C ILE A 18 1.52 -6.56 -7.46
N GLY A 19 2.78 -6.20 -7.22
CA GLY A 19 3.12 -4.89 -6.68
C GLY A 19 4.43 -4.34 -7.22
N ALA A 20 4.62 -3.06 -6.90
CA ALA A 20 5.75 -2.22 -7.26
C ALA A 20 6.08 -1.33 -6.06
N ALA A 21 7.29 -0.77 -6.04
CA ALA A 21 7.65 0.24 -5.05
C ALA A 21 6.76 1.48 -5.22
N ALA A 22 6.03 1.86 -4.17
CA ALA A 22 5.07 2.97 -4.20
C ALA A 22 5.74 4.35 -4.42
N SER A 23 7.05 4.44 -4.18
CA SER A 23 7.89 5.62 -4.41
C SER A 23 8.44 5.73 -5.83
N ASP A 24 8.25 4.72 -6.69
CA ASP A 24 8.71 4.71 -8.08
C ASP A 24 7.51 4.82 -9.03
N ASP A 25 7.25 6.02 -9.53
CA ASP A 25 6.15 6.28 -10.46
C ASP A 25 6.24 5.46 -11.76
N ALA A 26 7.45 5.14 -12.24
CA ALA A 26 7.62 4.32 -13.44
C ALA A 26 7.27 2.84 -13.16
N ALA A 27 7.60 2.32 -11.98
CA ALA A 27 7.15 1.00 -11.55
C ALA A 27 5.63 0.95 -11.33
N VAL A 28 5.06 1.99 -10.72
CA VAL A 28 3.59 2.09 -10.52
C VAL A 28 2.86 2.17 -11.88
N ARG A 29 3.34 2.94 -12.86
CA ARG A 29 2.75 2.95 -14.23
C ARG A 29 2.76 1.56 -14.86
N ARG A 30 3.87 0.83 -14.76
CA ARG A 30 3.97 -0.55 -15.24
C ARG A 30 2.97 -1.47 -14.55
N LEU A 31 2.78 -1.31 -13.24
CA LEU A 31 1.79 -2.05 -12.47
C LEU A 31 0.36 -1.79 -12.98
N TYR A 32 -0.01 -0.53 -13.25
CA TYR A 32 -1.30 -0.20 -13.86
C TYR A 32 -1.47 -0.85 -15.23
N ALA A 33 -0.46 -0.76 -16.10
CA ALA A 33 -0.48 -1.35 -17.43
C ALA A 33 -0.68 -2.88 -17.40
N VAL A 34 0.09 -3.60 -16.57
CA VAL A 34 -0.02 -5.05 -16.43
C VAL A 34 -1.37 -5.48 -15.87
N LYS A 35 -1.96 -4.70 -14.96
CA LYS A 35 -3.30 -4.98 -14.41
C LYS A 35 -4.44 -4.59 -15.35
N GLY A 36 -4.17 -3.91 -16.47
CA GLY A 36 -5.21 -3.27 -17.28
C GLY A 36 -6.07 -2.30 -16.48
N ARG A 37 -5.49 -1.67 -15.44
CA ARG A 37 -6.23 -0.82 -14.50
C ARG A 37 -6.15 0.65 -14.98
N PRO A 38 -7.28 1.38 -15.05
CA PRO A 38 -7.28 2.81 -15.28
C PRO A 38 -6.47 3.59 -14.23
N LEU A 39 -5.74 4.63 -14.63
CA LEU A 39 -4.86 5.43 -13.76
C LEU A 39 -5.61 6.29 -12.73
N ASP A 40 -6.91 6.49 -12.91
CA ASP A 40 -7.81 7.21 -11.99
C ASP A 40 -8.32 6.31 -10.86
N LYS A 41 -8.00 5.01 -10.85
CA LYS A 41 -8.42 4.07 -9.82
C LYS A 41 -7.28 3.76 -8.85
N PRO A 42 -7.29 4.29 -7.62
CA PRO A 42 -6.18 4.15 -6.68
C PRO A 42 -5.88 2.69 -6.33
N LEU A 43 -4.63 2.42 -5.96
CA LEU A 43 -4.14 1.13 -5.48
C LEU A 43 -3.88 1.19 -3.96
N PRO A 44 -4.16 0.13 -3.20
CA PRO A 44 -3.79 0.07 -1.79
C PRO A 44 -2.27 -0.03 -1.64
N LEU A 45 -1.74 0.56 -0.57
CA LEU A 45 -0.35 0.41 -0.17
C LEU A 45 -0.25 -0.65 0.91
N LEU A 46 0.75 -1.53 0.75
CA LEU A 46 1.10 -2.51 1.77
C LEU A 46 2.29 -1.97 2.56
N LEU A 47 2.21 -2.07 3.88
CA LEU A 47 3.24 -1.66 4.82
C LEU A 47 3.84 -2.89 5.52
N ALA A 48 5.12 -2.82 5.87
CA ALA A 48 5.80 -3.85 6.63
C ALA A 48 5.41 -3.83 8.12
N ASP A 49 5.25 -2.63 8.67
CA ASP A 49 4.89 -2.39 10.06
C ASP A 49 3.77 -1.34 10.21
N VAL A 50 3.00 -1.43 11.28
CA VAL A 50 1.95 -0.48 11.63
C VAL A 50 2.54 0.92 11.89
N SER A 51 3.78 1.00 12.39
CA SER A 51 4.46 2.27 12.67
C SER A 51 4.67 3.13 11.41
N ASP A 52 4.73 2.51 10.23
CA ASP A 52 4.91 3.23 8.97
C ASP A 52 3.64 3.98 8.51
N ALA A 53 2.47 3.66 9.08
CA ALA A 53 1.21 4.26 8.66
C ALA A 53 1.21 5.79 8.81
N ALA A 54 1.82 6.32 9.87
CA ALA A 54 1.90 7.76 10.13
C ALA A 54 2.78 8.52 9.11
N ARG A 55 3.61 7.81 8.33
CA ARG A 55 4.44 8.42 7.28
C ARG A 55 3.64 8.71 6.00
N VAL A 56 2.52 8.02 5.83
CA VAL A 56 1.73 8.02 4.58
C VAL A 56 0.30 8.50 4.79
N ALA A 57 -0.23 8.44 6.01
CA ALA A 57 -1.59 8.81 6.36
C ALA A 57 -1.68 9.59 7.68
N GLU A 58 -2.78 10.34 7.82
CA GLU A 58 -3.22 10.91 9.08
C GLU A 58 -3.92 9.84 9.92
N VAL A 59 -3.21 9.29 10.91
CA VAL A 59 -3.71 8.18 11.73
C VAL A 59 -4.60 8.71 12.85
N THR A 60 -5.92 8.51 12.71
CA THR A 60 -6.90 8.88 13.75
C THR A 60 -6.89 7.89 14.91
N PRO A 61 -7.43 8.27 16.10
CA PRO A 61 -7.57 7.32 17.22
C PRO A 61 -8.34 6.05 16.86
N LEU A 62 -9.42 6.17 16.05
CA LEU A 62 -10.17 5.01 15.58
C LEU A 62 -9.32 4.12 14.67
N ALA A 63 -8.60 4.70 13.71
CA ALA A 63 -7.71 3.95 12.83
C ALA A 63 -6.61 3.24 13.62
N LYS A 64 -6.04 3.89 14.65
CA LYS A 64 -5.06 3.29 15.55
C LYS A 64 -5.64 2.08 16.31
N THR A 65 -6.87 2.19 16.83
CA THR A 65 -7.55 1.08 17.52
C THR A 65 -7.81 -0.10 16.57
N LEU A 66 -8.28 0.17 15.35
CA LEU A 66 -8.53 -0.86 14.35
C LEU A 66 -7.21 -1.53 13.91
N ALA A 67 -6.19 -0.74 13.60
CA ALA A 67 -4.86 -1.23 13.22
C ALA A 67 -4.27 -2.10 14.34
N GLY A 68 -4.29 -1.65 15.59
CA GLY A 68 -3.76 -2.42 16.73
C GLY A 68 -4.46 -3.75 16.98
N ARG A 69 -5.70 -3.93 16.49
CA ARG A 69 -6.46 -5.17 16.64
C ARG A 69 -6.37 -6.09 15.42
N PHE A 70 -6.27 -5.53 14.22
CA PHE A 70 -6.44 -6.28 12.97
C PHE A 70 -5.22 -6.26 12.05
N TRP A 71 -4.16 -5.52 12.39
CA TRP A 71 -2.87 -5.53 11.70
C TRP A 71 -1.77 -6.14 12.57
N PRO A 72 -0.93 -7.04 12.02
CA PRO A 72 -0.99 -7.61 10.67
C PRO A 72 -2.25 -8.44 10.40
N GLY A 73 -2.80 -8.37 9.17
CA GLY A 73 -4.00 -9.12 8.79
C GLY A 73 -4.74 -8.58 7.56
N ALA A 74 -5.97 -9.07 7.37
CA ALA A 74 -6.77 -8.85 6.16
C ALA A 74 -7.48 -7.49 6.08
N LEU A 75 -7.43 -6.66 7.14
CA LEU A 75 -8.10 -5.37 7.16
C LEU A 75 -7.36 -4.36 6.26
N THR A 76 -8.08 -3.59 5.46
CA THR A 76 -7.57 -2.39 4.79
C THR A 76 -8.28 -1.18 5.36
N ILE A 77 -7.53 -0.16 5.76
CA ILE A 77 -8.08 1.07 6.34
C ILE A 77 -7.82 2.22 5.36
N VAL A 78 -8.89 2.93 4.97
CA VAL A 78 -8.80 4.15 4.16
C VAL A 78 -8.73 5.36 5.07
N MET A 79 -7.70 6.18 4.90
CA MET A 79 -7.44 7.38 5.71
C MET A 79 -7.11 8.56 4.81
N ARG A 80 -7.19 9.79 5.36
CA ARG A 80 -6.61 10.96 4.69
C ARG A 80 -5.10 10.75 4.56
N LYS A 81 -4.53 11.03 3.38
CA LYS A 81 -3.08 10.93 3.17
C LYS A 81 -2.35 12.00 3.97
N ALA A 82 -1.14 11.71 4.43
CA ALA A 82 -0.28 12.73 5.03
C ALA A 82 0.00 13.85 4.01
N GLY A 83 0.01 15.11 4.46
CA GLY A 83 0.17 16.28 3.60
C GLY A 83 1.43 16.27 2.74
N SER A 84 2.51 15.66 3.20
CA SER A 84 3.79 15.50 2.49
C SER A 84 3.83 14.29 1.54
N TYR A 85 2.92 13.32 1.69
CA TYR A 85 3.00 12.07 0.95
C TYR A 85 2.49 12.23 -0.50
N ARG A 86 3.26 11.70 -1.45
CA ARG A 86 2.97 11.70 -2.89
C ARG A 86 3.27 10.31 -3.45
N SER A 87 2.35 9.79 -4.26
CA SER A 87 2.55 8.56 -5.02
C SER A 87 1.54 8.52 -6.15
N LEU A 88 1.96 8.08 -7.34
CA LEU A 88 1.04 7.80 -8.44
C LEU A 88 -0.03 6.75 -8.08
N ALA A 89 0.23 5.89 -7.09
CA ALA A 89 -0.71 4.88 -6.63
C ALA A 89 -2.01 5.47 -6.07
N LEU A 90 -1.99 6.73 -5.62
CA LEU A 90 -3.15 7.44 -5.06
C LEU A 90 -4.09 8.00 -6.12
N ALA A 91 -3.72 7.95 -7.41
CA ALA A 91 -4.53 8.48 -8.50
C ALA A 91 -4.96 9.96 -8.30
N GLY A 92 -4.12 10.77 -7.65
CA GLY A 92 -4.41 12.17 -7.34
C GLY A 92 -5.38 12.42 -6.18
N GLY A 93 -5.84 11.37 -5.48
CA GLY A 93 -6.77 11.49 -4.37
C GLY A 93 -6.15 11.97 -3.06
N ASP A 94 -7.00 12.47 -2.16
CA ASP A 94 -6.63 12.90 -0.80
C ASP A 94 -6.68 11.78 0.24
N SER A 95 -7.00 10.56 -0.18
CA SER A 95 -7.05 9.39 0.69
C SER A 95 -6.08 8.31 0.25
N VAL A 96 -5.66 7.48 1.19
CA VAL A 96 -4.81 6.32 0.98
C VAL A 96 -5.41 5.11 1.68
N ALA A 97 -5.44 3.97 0.97
CA ALA A 97 -5.82 2.68 1.52
C ALA A 97 -4.56 1.95 1.98
N LEU A 98 -4.46 1.63 3.27
CA LEU A 98 -3.29 0.96 3.86
C LEU A 98 -3.66 -0.42 4.40
N ARG A 99 -2.70 -1.34 4.36
CA ARG A 99 -2.78 -2.66 5.02
C ARG A 99 -1.39 -3.13 5.43
N VAL A 100 -1.30 -3.80 6.56
CA VAL A 100 -0.12 -4.59 6.95
C VAL A 100 -0.49 -6.08 6.79
N PRO A 101 -0.04 -6.78 5.73
CA PRO A 101 -0.38 -8.18 5.51
C PRO A 101 0.25 -9.10 6.56
N ASP A 102 -0.46 -10.14 6.99
CA ASP A 102 0.09 -11.16 7.90
C ASP A 102 0.86 -12.23 7.12
N HIS A 103 1.91 -11.81 6.42
CA HIS A 103 2.76 -12.72 5.66
C HIS A 103 4.22 -12.27 5.74
N GLY A 104 5.07 -13.13 6.33
CA GLY A 104 6.47 -12.81 6.63
C GLY A 104 7.27 -12.34 5.42
N PHE A 105 7.10 -13.00 4.26
CA PHE A 105 7.73 -12.57 3.01
C PHE A 105 7.39 -11.12 2.66
N VAL A 106 6.11 -10.73 2.68
CA VAL A 106 5.66 -9.38 2.28
C VAL A 106 6.15 -8.32 3.26
N ARG A 107 6.16 -8.63 4.55
CA ARG A 107 6.65 -7.72 5.59
C ARG A 107 8.17 -7.57 5.59
N SER A 108 8.91 -8.43 4.88
CA SER A 108 10.38 -8.36 4.77
C SER A 108 10.90 -7.65 3.52
N MET A 109 10.00 -7.25 2.61
CA MET A 109 10.33 -6.60 1.33
C MET A 109 10.54 -5.09 1.43
#